data_AF-A0A0B8NKL3-F1
#
_entry.id   AF-A0A0B8NKL3-F1
#
_cell.length_a   1.000
_cell.length_b   1.000
_cell.length_c   1.000
_cell.angle_alpha   90.00
_cell.angle_beta   90.00
_cell.angle_gamma   90.00
#
_symmetry.space_group_name_H-M   'P 1'
#
loop_
_entity.id
_entity.type
_entity.pdbx_description
1 polymer ?
#
loop_
_entity_poly.entity_id
_entity_poly.type
_entity_poly.pdbx_seq_one_letter_code
_entity_poly.pdbx_strand_id
1 'polypeptide(L)'
;MHTSYHQGVTATGRLSSTDPNLQNIPIRNEEGRRIRQAFVAPHGWKILAVDYSQIELRIMAHLSGDQALLDAFREGKDIHAATAAEIIGVDIDSVSSEQRRRAKAVNFGLIYGMSAFGLAKQLGIPRGEAQHYMDTYFERYPGVMQYMEDTRSQASEQGYVETLYGRRLHLPEIKSRNGMRRKAADARQSMHQCRARQQTLLRRQCCWLMSGSKHKPVSQKYVC
;
A
#
# COMPACT_ATOMS: atom_id res chain seq x y z
N MET A 1 -1.99 -7.37 28.57
CA MET A 1 -1.38 -6.15 27.99
C MET A 1 -2.48 -5.28 27.43
N HIS A 2 -2.44 -3.97 27.66
CA HIS A 2 -3.36 -2.99 27.08
C HIS A 2 -2.55 -1.96 26.30
N THR A 3 -2.70 -1.94 24.97
CA THR A 3 -2.02 -0.97 24.09
C THR A 3 -2.88 0.29 23.89
N SER A 4 -2.24 1.43 23.65
CA SER A 4 -2.91 2.69 23.34
C SER A 4 -2.93 2.94 21.83
N TYR A 5 -4.11 3.04 21.25
CA TYR A 5 -4.29 3.39 19.84
C TYR A 5 -4.56 4.87 19.64
N HIS A 6 -3.75 5.54 18.83
CA HIS A 6 -3.88 6.97 18.55
C HIS A 6 -4.48 7.20 17.15
N GLN A 7 -5.54 8.01 17.08
CA GLN A 7 -6.27 8.27 15.83
C GLN A 7 -5.87 9.57 15.13
N GLY A 8 -5.29 10.53 15.86
CA GLY A 8 -5.00 11.89 15.41
C GLY A 8 -3.54 12.19 15.09
N VAL A 9 -2.63 11.20 15.21
CA VAL A 9 -1.18 11.44 15.12
C VAL A 9 -0.66 11.39 13.69
N THR A 10 -1.17 10.50 12.84
CA THR A 10 -0.61 10.31 11.49
C THR A 10 -1.31 11.19 10.45
N ALA A 11 -0.52 11.84 9.59
CA ALA A 11 -1.05 12.68 8.50
C ALA A 11 -1.94 11.92 7.51
N THR A 12 -1.69 10.62 7.31
CA THR A 12 -2.50 9.74 6.46
C THR A 12 -3.76 9.23 7.16
N GLY A 13 -3.89 9.45 8.47
CA GLY A 13 -5.01 8.95 9.28
C GLY A 13 -4.87 7.53 9.79
N ARG A 14 -3.77 6.83 9.44
CA ARG A 14 -3.42 5.52 10.01
C ARG A 14 -3.51 5.52 11.53
N LEU A 15 -4.04 4.44 12.11
CA LEU A 15 -3.89 4.21 13.54
C LEU A 15 -2.40 4.08 13.83
N SER A 16 -1.95 4.61 14.96
CA SER A 16 -0.65 4.27 15.55
C SER A 16 -0.87 3.62 16.91
N SER A 17 0.10 2.84 17.39
CA SER A 17 0.04 2.16 18.69
C SER A 17 1.24 2.51 19.55
N THR A 18 1.02 2.75 20.85
CA THR A 18 2.09 2.87 21.85
C THR A 18 1.80 1.96 23.05
N ASP A 19 2.84 1.65 23.81
CA ASP A 19 2.76 0.98 25.12
C ASP A 19 1.97 -0.35 25.13
N PRO A 20 2.35 -1.37 24.35
CA PRO A 20 3.47 -1.43 23.40
C PRO A 20 3.07 -1.04 21.97
N ASN A 21 4.05 -0.68 21.14
CA ASN A 21 3.82 -0.46 19.71
C ASN A 21 3.72 -1.79 18.95
N LEU A 22 2.48 -2.26 18.75
CA LEU A 22 2.19 -3.52 18.05
C LEU A 22 2.56 -3.50 16.56
N GLN A 23 2.63 -2.33 15.92
CA GLN A 23 2.98 -2.21 14.50
C GLN A 23 4.46 -2.50 14.23
N ASN A 24 5.32 -2.30 15.24
CA ASN A 24 6.76 -2.50 15.11
C ASN A 24 7.21 -3.93 15.38
N ILE A 25 6.31 -4.84 15.77
CA ILE A 25 6.65 -6.25 16.01
C ILE A 25 7.05 -6.89 14.67
N PRO A 26 8.32 -7.33 14.52
CA PRO A 26 8.81 -7.88 13.26
C PRO A 26 7.96 -9.04 12.75
N ILE A 27 7.78 -9.12 11.42
CA ILE A 27 6.88 -10.09 10.79
C ILE A 27 7.65 -11.29 10.20
N ARG A 28 8.86 -11.04 9.68
CA ARG A 28 9.57 -11.98 8.80
C ARG A 28 10.72 -12.73 9.45
N ASN A 29 11.24 -12.26 10.58
CA ASN A 29 12.33 -12.94 11.29
C ASN A 29 11.78 -13.91 12.35
N GLU A 30 12.62 -14.85 12.75
CA GLU A 30 12.28 -15.88 13.74
C GLU A 30 11.93 -15.25 15.10
N GLU A 31 12.71 -14.28 15.56
CA GLU A 31 12.45 -13.54 16.80
C GLU A 31 11.08 -12.85 16.81
N GLY A 32 10.68 -12.21 15.70
CA GLY A 32 9.35 -11.62 15.56
C GLY A 32 8.22 -12.65 15.61
N ARG A 33 8.45 -13.85 15.04
CA ARG A 33 7.50 -14.97 15.15
C ARG A 33 7.38 -15.45 16.59
N ARG A 34 8.49 -15.56 17.32
CA ARG A 34 8.50 -15.93 18.75
C ARG A 34 7.74 -14.91 19.60
N ILE A 35 7.94 -13.61 19.37
CA ILE A 35 7.17 -12.56 20.07
C ILE A 35 5.67 -12.70 19.78
N ARG A 36 5.28 -12.98 18.53
CA ARG A 36 3.87 -13.16 18.15
C ARG A 36 3.24 -14.39 18.81
N GLN A 37 4.01 -15.46 19.05
CA GLN A 37 3.54 -16.66 19.75
C GLN A 37 3.17 -16.39 21.23
N ALA A 38 3.70 -15.32 21.83
CA ALA A 38 3.31 -14.92 23.18
C ALA A 38 1.89 -14.35 23.27
N PHE A 39 1.29 -13.95 22.13
CA PHE A 39 -0.11 -13.56 22.08
C PHE A 39 -0.98 -14.81 21.94
N VAL A 40 -1.51 -15.27 23.06
CA VAL A 40 -2.33 -16.50 23.15
C VAL A 40 -3.79 -16.18 23.42
N ALA A 41 -4.70 -16.99 22.86
CA ALA A 41 -6.11 -16.93 23.20
C ALA A 41 -6.36 -17.57 24.58
N PRO A 42 -7.35 -17.09 25.34
CA PRO A 42 -7.84 -17.78 26.53
C PRO A 42 -8.33 -19.21 26.22
N HIS A 43 -8.43 -20.05 27.24
CA HIS A 43 -8.97 -21.40 27.09
C HIS A 43 -10.38 -21.39 26.48
N GLY A 44 -10.64 -22.27 25.50
CA GLY A 44 -11.89 -22.31 24.75
C GLY A 44 -11.99 -21.30 23.59
N TRP A 45 -10.98 -20.44 23.40
CA TRP A 45 -10.94 -19.44 22.33
C TRP A 45 -9.80 -19.68 21.34
N LYS A 46 -9.88 -19.03 20.17
CA LYS A 46 -8.85 -19.01 19.14
C LYS A 46 -8.61 -17.58 18.68
N ILE A 47 -7.38 -17.29 18.24
CA ILE A 47 -7.05 -16.02 17.57
C ILE A 47 -7.35 -16.17 16.09
N LEU A 48 -8.17 -15.26 15.55
CA LEU A 48 -8.41 -15.14 14.11
C LEU A 48 -7.68 -13.91 13.58
N ALA A 49 -6.84 -14.09 12.57
CA ALA A 49 -6.20 -13.00 11.84
C ALA A 49 -6.89 -12.84 10.48
N VAL A 50 -7.35 -11.62 10.19
CA VAL A 50 -7.93 -11.25 8.90
C VAL A 50 -7.08 -10.12 8.32
N ASP A 51 -6.50 -10.37 7.14
CA ASP A 51 -5.64 -9.40 6.45
C ASP A 51 -6.20 -9.09 5.06
N TYR A 52 -6.05 -7.85 4.61
CA TYR A 52 -6.45 -7.46 3.27
C TYR A 52 -5.33 -7.71 2.27
N SER A 53 -5.49 -8.75 1.45
CA SER A 53 -4.58 -9.10 0.37
C SER A 53 -4.34 -7.95 -0.61
N GLN A 54 -3.11 -7.39 -0.58
CA GLN A 54 -2.59 -6.37 -1.51
C GLN A 54 -3.50 -5.13 -1.67
N ILE A 55 -4.14 -4.70 -0.58
CA ILE A 55 -5.13 -3.61 -0.60
C ILE A 55 -4.64 -2.31 -1.25
N GLU A 56 -3.37 -1.95 -1.09
CA GLU A 56 -2.83 -0.72 -1.67
C GLU A 56 -2.79 -0.78 -3.21
N LEU A 57 -2.43 -1.94 -3.79
CA LEU A 57 -2.47 -2.13 -5.24
C LEU A 57 -3.90 -2.21 -5.76
N ARG A 58 -4.83 -2.80 -5.00
CA ARG A 58 -6.27 -2.81 -5.36
C ARG A 58 -6.86 -1.41 -5.36
N ILE A 59 -6.48 -0.58 -4.39
CA ILE A 59 -6.86 0.84 -4.34
C ILE A 59 -6.28 1.57 -5.55
N MET A 60 -5.01 1.30 -5.91
CA MET A 60 -4.40 1.90 -7.09
C MET A 60 -5.16 1.51 -8.36
N ALA A 61 -5.45 0.22 -8.58
CA ALA A 61 -6.21 -0.25 -9.75
C ALA A 61 -7.58 0.43 -9.87
N HIS A 62 -8.27 0.57 -8.74
CA HIS A 62 -9.56 1.27 -8.70
C HIS A 62 -9.43 2.77 -9.01
N LEU A 63 -8.37 3.40 -8.51
CA LEU A 63 -8.11 4.84 -8.67
C LEU A 63 -7.67 5.22 -10.07
N SER A 64 -6.75 4.43 -10.63
CA SER A 64 -6.23 4.65 -11.96
C SER A 64 -7.21 4.26 -13.05
N GLY A 65 -8.21 3.42 -12.72
CA GLY A 65 -9.08 2.80 -13.73
C GLY A 65 -8.30 1.94 -14.73
N ASP A 66 -7.08 1.54 -14.39
CA ASP A 66 -6.19 0.83 -15.30
C ASP A 66 -6.74 -0.57 -15.58
N GLN A 67 -7.16 -0.81 -16.82
CA GLN A 67 -7.88 -2.02 -17.19
C GLN A 67 -7.00 -3.27 -17.03
N ALA A 68 -5.71 -3.21 -17.38
CA ALA A 68 -4.80 -4.33 -17.23
C ALA A 68 -4.59 -4.71 -15.75
N LEU A 69 -4.47 -3.73 -14.86
CA LEU A 69 -4.34 -3.97 -13.43
C LEU A 69 -5.65 -4.47 -12.81
N LEU A 70 -6.80 -3.94 -13.25
CA LEU A 70 -8.12 -4.41 -12.82
C LEU A 70 -8.37 -5.86 -13.24
N ASP A 71 -8.07 -6.21 -14.48
CA ASP A 71 -8.24 -7.57 -15.01
C ASP A 71 -7.30 -8.56 -14.32
N ALA A 72 -6.05 -8.17 -14.06
CA ALA A 72 -5.14 -8.98 -13.27
C ALA A 72 -5.71 -9.33 -11.88
N PHE A 73 -6.37 -8.38 -11.22
CA PHE A 73 -7.04 -8.65 -9.93
C PHE A 73 -8.32 -9.48 -10.06
N ARG A 74 -9.10 -9.32 -11.14
CA ARG A 74 -10.32 -10.10 -11.39
C ARG A 74 -10.01 -11.57 -11.66
N GLU A 75 -8.94 -11.82 -12.41
CA GLU A 75 -8.48 -13.16 -12.78
C GLU A 75 -7.63 -13.83 -11.70
N GLY A 76 -7.36 -13.15 -10.58
CA GLY A 76 -6.56 -13.70 -9.48
C GLY A 76 -5.08 -13.87 -9.80
N LYS A 77 -4.56 -13.14 -10.81
CA LYS A 77 -3.14 -13.18 -11.20
C LYS A 77 -2.25 -12.61 -10.10
N ASP A 78 -1.07 -13.20 -9.93
CA ASP A 78 -0.03 -12.62 -9.08
C ASP A 78 0.62 -11.43 -9.78
N ILE A 79 0.17 -10.23 -9.45
CA ILE A 79 0.65 -8.98 -10.08
C ILE A 79 2.15 -8.79 -9.90
N HIS A 80 2.74 -9.25 -8.79
CA HIS A 80 4.19 -9.13 -8.62
C HIS A 80 4.95 -10.06 -9.55
N ALA A 81 4.45 -11.29 -9.74
CA ALA A 81 5.02 -12.21 -10.71
C ALA A 81 4.78 -11.72 -12.15
N ALA A 82 3.59 -11.23 -12.47
CA ALA A 82 3.27 -10.66 -13.78
C ALA A 82 4.18 -9.46 -14.10
N THR A 83 4.38 -8.54 -13.16
CA THR A 83 5.33 -7.44 -13.36
C THR A 83 6.77 -7.94 -13.53
N ALA A 84 7.19 -8.97 -12.78
CA ALA A 84 8.53 -9.53 -12.93
C ALA A 84 8.73 -10.18 -14.31
N ALA A 85 7.74 -10.95 -14.77
CA ALA A 85 7.71 -11.59 -16.08
C ALA A 85 7.87 -10.57 -17.21
N GLU A 86 7.10 -9.48 -17.16
CA GLU A 86 7.15 -8.39 -18.15
C GLU A 86 8.49 -7.64 -18.13
N ILE A 87 9.00 -7.29 -16.94
CA ILE A 87 10.27 -6.55 -16.83
C ILE A 87 11.47 -7.38 -17.31
N ILE A 88 11.45 -8.70 -17.06
CA ILE A 88 12.58 -9.58 -17.34
C ILE A 88 12.45 -10.26 -18.72
N GLY A 89 11.24 -10.32 -19.28
CA GLY A 89 10.95 -10.99 -20.54
C GLY A 89 10.92 -12.52 -20.41
N VAL A 90 10.37 -13.05 -19.32
CA VAL A 90 10.23 -14.50 -19.07
C VAL A 90 8.78 -14.87 -18.82
N ASP A 91 8.42 -16.14 -19.03
CA ASP A 91 7.09 -16.64 -18.64
C ASP A 91 6.85 -16.46 -17.13
N ILE A 92 5.60 -16.22 -16.77
CA ILE A 92 5.19 -16.00 -15.37
C ILE A 92 5.56 -17.17 -14.46
N ASP A 93 5.50 -18.40 -14.98
CA ASP A 93 5.84 -19.62 -14.25
C ASP A 93 7.36 -19.81 -14.08
N SER A 94 8.16 -19.11 -14.89
CA SER A 94 9.62 -19.10 -14.80
C SER A 94 10.15 -18.01 -13.85
N VAL A 95 9.26 -17.20 -13.26
CA VAL A 95 9.65 -16.12 -12.34
C VAL A 95 10.13 -16.71 -11.01
N SER A 96 11.39 -16.43 -10.67
CA SER A 96 11.97 -16.82 -9.40
C SER A 96 11.40 -16.01 -8.23
N SER A 97 11.47 -16.58 -7.03
CA SER A 97 11.06 -15.88 -5.80
C SER A 97 11.83 -14.56 -5.57
N GLU A 98 13.09 -14.50 -6.01
CA GLU A 98 13.87 -13.27 -5.93
C GLU A 98 13.39 -12.22 -6.92
N GLN A 99 13.13 -12.61 -8.18
CA GLN A 99 12.61 -11.72 -9.22
C GLN A 99 11.25 -11.15 -8.80
N ARG A 100 10.35 -11.99 -8.30
CA ARG A 100 9.07 -11.57 -7.72
C ARG A 100 9.25 -10.58 -6.57
N ARG A 101 10.25 -10.79 -5.70
CA ARG A 101 10.55 -9.87 -4.58
C ARG A 101 11.04 -8.51 -5.08
N ARG A 102 11.85 -8.47 -6.14
CA ARG A 102 12.31 -7.23 -6.79
C ARG A 102 11.14 -6.49 -7.44
N ALA A 103 10.31 -7.18 -8.23
CA ALA A 103 9.11 -6.60 -8.84
C ALA A 103 8.11 -6.10 -7.79
N LYS A 104 7.99 -6.79 -6.65
CA LYS A 104 7.23 -6.27 -5.50
C LYS A 104 7.77 -4.91 -5.04
N ALA A 105 9.08 -4.77 -4.89
CA ALA A 105 9.70 -3.50 -4.52
C ALA A 105 9.48 -2.41 -5.59
N VAL A 106 9.48 -2.77 -6.88
CA VAL A 106 9.09 -1.88 -7.99
C VAL A 106 7.65 -1.42 -7.81
N ASN A 107 6.67 -2.33 -7.76
CA ASN A 107 5.24 -2.00 -7.65
C ASN A 107 4.97 -1.04 -6.48
N PHE A 108 5.51 -1.35 -5.29
CA PHE A 108 5.35 -0.49 -4.13
C PHE A 108 6.12 0.83 -4.24
N GLY A 109 7.29 0.86 -4.87
CA GLY A 109 8.01 2.10 -5.13
C GLY A 109 7.21 3.04 -6.04
N LEU A 110 6.70 2.51 -7.15
CA LEU A 110 6.02 3.31 -8.17
C LEU A 110 4.68 3.85 -7.72
N ILE A 111 3.84 3.05 -7.05
CA ILE A 111 2.56 3.54 -6.50
C ILE A 111 2.73 4.61 -5.41
N TYR A 112 3.93 4.75 -4.84
CA TYR A 112 4.27 5.83 -3.90
C TYR A 112 5.06 6.98 -4.53
N GLY A 113 5.18 7.02 -5.86
CA GLY A 113 5.85 8.12 -6.56
C GLY A 113 7.36 8.12 -6.42
N MET A 114 7.98 6.95 -6.22
CA MET A 114 9.43 6.82 -6.18
C MET A 114 10.02 7.12 -7.57
N SER A 115 10.99 8.04 -7.62
CA SER A 115 11.77 8.27 -8.84
C SER A 115 12.70 7.10 -9.17
N ALA A 116 13.16 7.01 -10.43
CA ALA A 116 14.14 6.00 -10.86
C ALA A 116 15.40 5.99 -9.99
N PHE A 117 15.85 7.15 -9.51
CA PHE A 117 16.96 7.26 -8.57
C PHE A 117 16.68 6.57 -7.22
N GLY A 118 15.47 6.78 -6.67
CA GLY A 118 15.05 6.13 -5.43
C GLY A 118 14.90 4.62 -5.61
N LEU A 119 14.36 4.21 -6.76
CA LEU A 119 14.18 2.80 -7.10
C LEU A 119 15.52 2.08 -7.27
N ALA A 120 16.45 2.69 -8.00
CA ALA A 120 17.82 2.22 -8.17
C ALA A 120 18.51 1.97 -6.82
N LYS A 121 18.40 2.95 -5.90
CA LYS A 121 18.97 2.83 -4.55
C LYS A 121 18.31 1.72 -3.73
N GLN A 122 16.99 1.55 -3.83
CA GLN A 122 16.26 0.52 -3.09
C GLN A 122 16.56 -0.90 -3.60
N LEU A 123 16.74 -1.05 -4.91
CA LEU A 123 17.01 -2.33 -5.55
C LEU A 123 18.52 -2.66 -5.62
N GLY A 124 19.39 -1.67 -5.42
CA GLY A 124 20.84 -1.85 -5.57
C GLY A 124 21.26 -2.04 -7.04
N ILE A 125 20.54 -1.42 -7.97
CA ILE A 125 20.78 -1.55 -9.43
C ILE A 125 21.19 -0.20 -10.05
N PRO A 126 21.82 -0.19 -11.23
CA PRO A 126 22.11 1.05 -11.97
C PRO A 126 20.85 1.87 -12.27
N ARG A 127 20.99 3.19 -12.32
CA ARG A 127 19.87 4.11 -12.61
C ARG A 127 19.18 3.82 -13.95
N GLY A 128 19.95 3.46 -14.98
CA GLY A 128 19.40 3.14 -16.30
C GLY A 128 18.48 1.92 -16.26
N GLU A 129 18.86 0.89 -15.51
CA GLU A 129 18.04 -0.31 -15.31
C GLU A 129 16.77 0.00 -14.51
N ALA A 130 16.87 0.82 -13.46
CA ALA A 130 15.70 1.27 -12.72
C ALA A 130 14.75 2.12 -13.57
N GLN A 131 15.28 2.94 -14.48
CA GLN A 131 14.46 3.71 -15.42
C GLN A 131 13.74 2.77 -16.40
N HIS A 132 14.44 1.79 -16.96
CA HIS A 132 13.83 0.78 -17.83
C HIS A 132 12.68 0.05 -17.11
N TYR A 133 12.86 -0.36 -15.85
CA TYR A 133 11.79 -0.99 -15.07
C TYR A 133 10.58 -0.09 -14.88
N MET A 134 10.80 1.22 -14.73
CA MET A 134 9.72 2.20 -14.62
C MET A 134 8.97 2.35 -15.94
N ASP A 135 9.70 2.47 -17.04
CA ASP A 135 9.13 2.68 -18.37
C ASP A 135 8.30 1.46 -18.77
N THR A 136 8.84 0.24 -18.64
CA THR A 136 8.10 -1.01 -18.88
C THR A 136 6.84 -1.13 -17.99
N TYR A 137 6.94 -0.72 -16.72
CA TYR A 137 5.78 -0.76 -15.82
C TYR A 137 4.67 0.20 -16.28
N PHE A 138 5.01 1.42 -16.68
CA PHE A 138 4.02 2.42 -17.12
C PHE A 138 3.51 2.16 -18.54
N GLU A 139 4.30 1.55 -19.42
CA GLU A 139 3.82 1.02 -20.69
C GLU A 139 2.74 -0.07 -20.47
N ARG A 140 2.94 -0.93 -19.48
CA ARG A 140 1.97 -1.99 -19.14
C ARG A 140 0.73 -1.45 -18.43
N TYR A 141 0.89 -0.45 -17.56
CA TYR A 141 -0.17 0.13 -16.73
C TYR A 141 -0.30 1.64 -16.97
N PRO A 142 -0.69 2.08 -18.18
CA PRO A 142 -0.70 3.50 -18.55
C PRO A 142 -1.68 4.31 -17.71
N GLY A 143 -2.79 3.72 -17.24
CA GLY A 143 -3.75 4.41 -16.37
C GLY A 143 -3.13 4.81 -15.03
N VAL A 144 -2.15 4.04 -14.53
CA VAL A 144 -1.44 4.37 -13.29
C VAL A 144 -0.58 5.62 -13.48
N MET A 145 0.11 5.74 -14.62
CA MET A 145 0.89 6.93 -14.96
C MET A 145 -0.01 8.17 -15.05
N GLN A 146 -1.10 8.07 -15.82
CA GLN A 146 -2.05 9.16 -15.99
C GLN A 146 -2.61 9.63 -14.64
N TYR A 147 -3.04 8.68 -13.80
CA TYR A 147 -3.54 9.01 -12.46
C TYR A 147 -2.52 9.76 -11.59
N MET A 148 -1.24 9.36 -11.65
CA MET A 148 -0.19 10.01 -10.89
C MET A 148 0.08 11.45 -11.38
N GLU A 149 0.03 11.67 -12.70
CA GLU A 149 0.18 12.99 -13.32
C GLU A 149 -1.01 13.90 -13.00
N ASP A 150 -2.24 13.41 -13.18
CA ASP A 150 -3.47 14.14 -12.87
C ASP A 150 -3.52 14.56 -11.41
N THR A 151 -3.20 13.63 -10.50
CA THR A 151 -3.19 13.93 -9.06
C THR A 151 -2.13 14.98 -8.73
N ARG A 152 -0.97 14.95 -9.39
CA ARG A 152 0.10 15.95 -9.21
C ARG A 152 -0.34 17.32 -9.74
N SER A 153 -1.02 17.38 -10.89
CA SER A 153 -1.58 18.63 -11.41
C SER A 153 -2.62 19.20 -10.45
N GLN A 154 -3.58 18.40 -10.03
CA GLN A 154 -4.63 18.81 -9.09
C GLN A 154 -4.04 19.32 -7.76
N ALA A 155 -3.07 18.59 -7.20
CA ALA A 155 -2.40 18.99 -5.96
C ALA A 155 -1.63 20.30 -6.14
N SER A 156 -0.99 20.48 -7.30
CA SER A 156 -0.27 21.71 -7.64
C SER A 156 -1.23 22.88 -7.83
N GLU A 157 -2.45 22.68 -8.32
CA GLU A 157 -3.43 23.76 -8.44
C GLU A 157 -4.01 24.15 -7.07
N GLN A 158 -4.54 23.16 -6.35
CA GLN A 158 -5.38 23.34 -5.16
C GLN A 158 -4.60 23.42 -3.84
N GLY A 159 -3.35 22.92 -3.81
CA GLY A 159 -2.50 22.90 -2.62
C GLY A 159 -2.80 21.77 -1.63
N TYR A 160 -3.67 20.82 -1.99
CA TYR A 160 -4.00 19.64 -1.19
C TYR A 160 -4.43 18.47 -2.08
N VAL A 161 -4.50 17.28 -1.48
CA VAL A 161 -5.15 16.10 -2.08
C VAL A 161 -6.23 15.55 -1.18
N GLU A 162 -7.25 14.95 -1.79
CA GLU A 162 -8.43 14.45 -1.10
C GLU A 162 -8.66 12.95 -1.37
N THR A 163 -9.09 12.22 -0.35
CA THR A 163 -9.54 10.82 -0.46
C THR A 163 -11.01 10.73 -0.90
N LEU A 164 -11.51 9.54 -1.28
CA LEU A 164 -12.93 9.31 -1.63
C LEU A 164 -13.94 9.81 -0.58
N TYR A 165 -13.53 9.88 0.68
CA TYR A 165 -14.39 10.22 1.81
C TYR A 165 -14.11 11.63 2.36
N GLY A 166 -13.50 12.52 1.56
CA GLY A 166 -13.33 13.92 1.94
C GLY A 166 -12.12 14.23 2.82
N ARG A 167 -11.31 13.24 3.22
CA ARG A 167 -10.09 13.51 4.00
C ARG A 167 -9.06 14.23 3.13
N ARG A 168 -8.60 15.39 3.58
CA ARG A 168 -7.59 16.22 2.90
C ARG A 168 -6.20 16.10 3.53
N LEU A 169 -5.17 16.14 2.69
CA LEU A 169 -3.78 16.40 3.07
C LEU A 169 -3.31 17.67 2.38
N HIS A 170 -3.04 18.70 3.18
CA HIS A 170 -2.45 19.94 2.69
C HIS A 170 -0.96 19.77 2.40
N LEU A 171 -0.51 20.31 1.27
CA LEU A 171 0.84 20.19 0.75
C LEU A 171 1.42 21.59 0.49
N PRO A 172 1.79 22.35 1.55
CA PRO A 172 2.25 23.74 1.41
C PRO A 172 3.51 23.86 0.53
N GLU A 173 4.33 22.82 0.48
CA GLU A 173 5.57 22.77 -0.28
C GLU A 173 5.40 22.29 -1.73
N ILE A 174 4.18 22.01 -2.21
CA ILE A 174 3.95 21.53 -3.57
C ILE A 174 4.33 22.57 -4.65
N LYS A 175 4.20 23.86 -4.32
CA LYS A 175 4.61 25.01 -5.16
C LYS A 175 6.00 25.55 -4.78
N SER A 176 6.74 24.86 -3.92
CA SER A 176 8.04 25.34 -3.43
C SER A 176 9.02 25.53 -4.57
N ARG A 177 9.72 26.69 -4.59
CA ARG A 177 10.85 26.93 -5.52
C ARG A 177 12.01 25.97 -5.24
N ASN A 178 12.09 25.44 -4.02
CA ASN A 178 13.08 24.44 -3.65
C ASN A 178 12.69 23.06 -4.20
N GLY A 179 13.43 22.58 -5.20
CA GLY A 179 13.15 21.31 -5.86
C GLY A 179 13.16 20.08 -4.93
N MET A 180 13.95 20.08 -3.85
CA MET A 180 13.94 18.99 -2.87
C MET A 180 12.65 18.98 -2.04
N ARG A 181 12.20 20.15 -1.59
CA ARG A 181 10.94 20.27 -0.83
C ARG A 181 9.73 19.91 -1.68
N ARG A 182 9.72 20.33 -2.95
CA ARG A 182 8.68 19.97 -3.91
C ARG A 182 8.63 18.46 -4.15
N LYS A 183 9.77 17.82 -4.43
CA LYS A 183 9.84 16.34 -4.60
C LYS A 183 9.37 15.59 -3.35
N ALA A 184 9.68 16.09 -2.16
CA ALA A 184 9.18 15.51 -0.91
C ALA A 184 7.67 15.67 -0.76
N ALA A 185 7.09 16.79 -1.20
CA ALA A 185 5.64 16.99 -1.25
C ALA A 185 4.96 16.04 -2.24
N ASP A 186 5.52 15.86 -3.45
CA ASP A 186 5.02 14.92 -4.47
C ASP A 186 4.99 13.47 -3.95
N ALA A 187 6.05 13.04 -3.26
CA ALA A 187 6.12 11.70 -2.68
C ALA A 187 5.07 11.52 -1.56
N ARG A 188 4.88 12.55 -0.70
CA ARG A 188 3.85 12.53 0.34
C ARG A 188 2.44 12.47 -0.23
N GLN A 189 2.19 13.19 -1.32
CA GLN A 189 0.92 13.20 -2.04
C GLN A 189 0.54 11.79 -2.52
N SER A 190 1.46 11.15 -3.25
CA SER A 190 1.28 9.81 -3.81
C SER A 190 1.02 8.78 -2.70
N MET A 191 1.80 8.85 -1.63
CA MET A 191 1.62 7.99 -0.46
C MET A 191 0.26 8.21 0.24
N HIS A 192 -0.22 9.46 0.32
CA HIS A 192 -1.49 9.76 0.99
C HIS A 192 -2.68 9.11 0.31
N GLN A 193 -2.74 9.17 -1.03
CA GLN A 193 -3.88 8.64 -1.80
C GLN A 193 -4.12 7.15 -1.52
N CYS A 194 -3.07 6.33 -1.53
CA CYS A 194 -3.20 4.91 -1.20
C CYS A 194 -3.44 4.67 0.30
N ARG A 195 -2.60 5.24 1.18
CA ARG A 195 -2.59 4.88 2.60
C ARG A 195 -3.77 5.40 3.39
N ALA A 196 -4.24 6.61 3.07
CA ALA A 196 -5.38 7.18 3.78
C ALA A 196 -6.68 6.44 3.44
N ARG A 197 -6.85 6.01 2.19
CA ARG A 197 -8.01 5.23 1.74
C ARG A 197 -8.04 3.83 2.36
N GLN A 198 -6.90 3.15 2.40
CA GLN A 198 -6.77 1.87 3.11
C GLN A 198 -7.23 2.00 4.56
N GLN A 199 -6.82 3.07 5.23
CA GLN A 199 -7.19 3.27 6.62
C GLN A 199 -8.69 3.55 6.80
N THR A 200 -9.31 4.29 5.89
CA THR A 200 -10.76 4.51 5.93
C THR A 200 -11.52 3.19 5.77
N LEU A 201 -11.09 2.32 4.84
CA LEU A 201 -11.68 0.98 4.67
C LEU A 201 -11.54 0.15 5.95
N LEU A 202 -10.35 0.10 6.54
CA LEU A 202 -10.09 -0.60 7.81
C LEU A 202 -10.98 -0.08 8.95
N ARG A 203 -11.13 1.24 9.10
CA ARG A 203 -11.99 1.84 10.14
C ARG A 203 -13.45 1.43 9.94
N ARG A 204 -13.96 1.48 8.71
CA ARG A 204 -15.34 1.09 8.40
C ARG A 204 -15.58 -0.39 8.67
N GLN A 205 -14.64 -1.26 8.30
CA GLN A 205 -14.73 -2.70 8.60
C GLN A 205 -14.76 -2.95 10.11
N CYS A 206 -13.87 -2.31 10.88
CA CYS A 206 -13.90 -2.43 12.34
C CYS A 206 -15.24 -1.96 12.93
N CYS A 207 -15.76 -0.80 12.52
CA CYS A 207 -17.07 -0.33 12.97
C CYS A 207 -18.19 -1.33 12.65
N TRP A 208 -18.21 -1.86 11.43
CA TRP A 208 -19.20 -2.84 10.98
C TRP A 208 -19.14 -4.16 11.78
N LEU A 209 -17.93 -4.70 12.00
CA LEU A 209 -17.72 -5.89 12.81
C LEU A 209 -18.18 -5.68 14.26
N MET A 210 -17.85 -4.52 14.85
CA MET A 210 -18.26 -4.18 16.22
C MET A 210 -19.77 -3.97 16.33
N SER A 211 -20.42 -3.39 15.31
CA SER A 211 -21.89 -3.25 15.30
C SER A 211 -22.61 -4.58 15.12
N GLY A 212 -22.08 -5.47 14.27
CA GLY A 212 -22.64 -6.80 14.02
C GLY A 212 -22.52 -7.72 15.24
N SER A 213 -21.39 -7.66 15.94
CA SER A 213 -21.14 -8.40 17.19
C SER A 213 -22.14 -8.05 18.29
N LYS A 214 -22.63 -6.80 18.34
CA LYS A 214 -23.64 -6.38 19.31
C LYS A 214 -25.04 -6.97 19.07
N HIS A 215 -25.30 -7.61 17.91
CA HIS A 215 -26.65 -7.97 17.49
C HIS A 215 -26.93 -9.47 17.28
N LYS A 216 -25.96 -10.41 17.32
CA LYS A 216 -26.23 -11.87 17.24
C LYS A 216 -25.13 -12.76 17.87
N PRO A 217 -25.46 -13.95 18.42
CA PRO A 217 -24.46 -14.94 18.84
C PRO A 217 -23.78 -15.54 17.61
N VAL A 218 -22.44 -15.64 17.68
CA VAL A 218 -21.54 -15.96 16.58
C VAL A 218 -21.72 -17.40 16.09
N SER A 219 -22.39 -17.57 14.96
CA SER A 219 -22.31 -18.80 14.14
C SER A 219 -22.41 -18.46 12.66
N GLN A 220 -21.38 -17.82 12.10
CA GLN A 220 -21.19 -17.81 10.67
C GLN A 220 -19.70 -17.82 10.35
N LYS A 221 -19.27 -18.91 9.72
CA LYS A 221 -17.99 -18.99 9.01
C LYS A 221 -18.06 -17.97 7.88
N TYR A 222 -17.24 -16.95 7.93
CA TYR A 222 -16.99 -16.07 6.80
C TYR A 222 -15.70 -16.53 6.13
N VAL A 223 -15.83 -17.16 4.97
CA VAL A 223 -14.73 -17.36 4.02
C VAL A 223 -14.69 -16.10 3.16
N CYS A 224 -13.56 -15.40 3.15
CA CYS A 224 -13.18 -14.42 2.14
C CYS A 224 -12.07 -15.03 1.29
#